data_AF-A0A9E5JZ34-F1
#
_entry.id   AF-A0A9E5JZ34-F1
#
_cell.length_a   1.000
_cell.length_b   1.000
_cell.length_c   1.000
_cell.angle_alpha   90.00
_cell.angle_beta   90.00
_cell.angle_gamma   90.00
#
_symmetry.space_group_name_H-M   'P 1'
#
loop_
_entity.id
_entity.type
_entity.pdbx_description
1 polymer ?
#
loop_
_entity_poly.entity_id
_entity_poly.type
_entity_poly.pdbx_seq_one_letter_code
_entity_poly.pdbx_strand_id
1 'polypeptide(L)'
;MNTGQIRVLVVDDDPDDFYLVNEMLKQSQRKAFVVTHCESLECAGQVLQRSPVDIVLLDLGLGPLQGIQTLESFLSLGFCTPVIVLTGVHDEVLGEQSIKLGAEDYLPKNEASSALLIRAITYAIERYALVEQLEKRANEDALTGLANRHALMGQTTTLINNLERSGSTLAVALLDLDDFKGVNDRWGHNAGDQVIVALAHRLQSHLRSSDLVARIGGDEFVWVLTNYSSADNLVDVIEKKLSYLMQPLVLEEYPDDPKQLIKVSLGVAEWKPGLGLKELLSRADKAMYQSKKSRNQGVVIY
;
A
#
# COMPACT_ATOMS: atom_id res chain seq x y z
N MET A 1 -19.45 -8.80 17.37
CA MET A 1 -18.75 -7.58 16.92
C MET A 1 -17.47 -7.50 17.73
N ASN A 2 -16.32 -7.38 17.06
CA ASN A 2 -14.99 -7.66 17.62
C ASN A 2 -14.82 -6.98 18.99
N THR A 3 -14.76 -7.77 20.06
CA THR A 3 -14.43 -7.34 21.43
C THR A 3 -12.93 -7.06 21.54
N GLY A 4 -12.40 -6.30 20.58
CA GLY A 4 -11.00 -5.92 20.52
C GLY A 4 -10.76 -4.72 21.41
N GLN A 5 -9.81 -4.85 22.33
CA GLN A 5 -9.28 -3.70 23.05
C GLN A 5 -8.71 -2.69 22.05
N ILE A 6 -8.99 -1.40 22.22
CA ILE A 6 -8.40 -0.33 21.43
C ILE A 6 -7.08 0.07 22.09
N ARG A 7 -5.98 -0.01 21.34
CA ARG A 7 -4.63 0.36 21.78
C ARG A 7 -4.37 1.81 21.45
N VAL A 8 -4.29 2.64 22.48
CA VAL A 8 -4.09 4.08 22.39
C VAL A 8 -2.66 4.39 22.80
N LEU A 9 -1.92 5.07 21.94
CA LEU A 9 -0.63 5.67 22.29
C LEU A 9 -0.85 7.13 22.64
N VAL A 10 -0.55 7.52 23.86
CA VAL A 10 -0.56 8.92 24.31
C VAL A 10 0.88 9.43 24.28
N VAL A 11 1.11 10.48 23.52
CA VAL A 11 2.40 11.16 23.44
C VAL A 11 2.25 12.54 24.07
N ASP A 12 2.73 12.66 25.30
CA ASP A 12 2.60 13.85 26.14
C ASP A 12 3.75 13.84 27.16
N ASP A 13 4.45 14.96 27.35
CA ASP A 13 5.54 15.07 28.32
C ASP A 13 5.03 15.42 29.73
N ASP A 14 3.74 15.74 29.88
CA ASP A 14 3.08 15.97 31.16
C ASP A 14 2.44 14.67 31.70
N PRO A 15 2.94 14.12 32.82
CA PRO A 15 2.39 12.91 33.42
C PRO A 15 0.98 13.09 33.99
N ASP A 16 0.58 14.31 34.37
CA ASP A 16 -0.76 14.60 34.89
C ASP A 16 -1.79 14.56 33.76
N ASP A 17 -1.45 15.08 32.58
CA ASP A 17 -2.29 14.99 31.38
C ASP A 17 -2.47 13.54 30.93
N PHE A 18 -1.39 12.75 30.94
CA PHE A 18 -1.50 11.30 30.68
C PHE A 18 -2.42 10.61 31.70
N TYR A 19 -2.27 10.90 33.00
CA TYR A 19 -3.10 10.31 34.04
C TYR A 19 -4.59 10.64 33.80
N LEU A 20 -4.89 11.89 33.50
CA LEU A 20 -6.25 12.35 33.20
C LEU A 20 -6.86 11.61 32.00
N VAL A 21 -6.12 11.53 30.88
CA VAL A 21 -6.55 10.80 29.67
C VAL A 21 -6.80 9.33 29.98
N ASN A 22 -5.89 8.69 30.71
CA ASN A 22 -6.03 7.27 31.08
C ASN A 22 -7.28 7.03 31.95
N GLU A 23 -7.55 7.89 32.94
CA GLU A 23 -8.75 7.80 33.77
C GLU A 23 -10.03 8.06 32.95
N MET A 24 -10.02 9.02 32.04
CA MET A 24 -11.14 9.26 31.13
C MET A 24 -11.47 8.04 30.26
N LEU A 25 -10.46 7.33 29.75
CA LEU A 25 -10.65 6.14 28.92
C LEU A 25 -11.11 4.91 29.72
N LYS A 26 -10.66 4.77 30.98
CA LYS A 26 -11.13 3.70 31.89
C LYS A 26 -12.62 3.78 32.22
N GLN A 27 -13.23 4.96 32.13
CA GLN A 27 -14.66 5.14 32.37
C GLN A 27 -15.55 4.54 31.27
N SER A 28 -14.97 4.11 30.14
CA SER A 28 -15.70 3.45 29.07
C SER A 28 -16.28 2.10 29.51
N GLN A 29 -17.61 1.97 29.44
CA GLN A 29 -18.31 0.71 29.73
C GLN A 29 -18.46 -0.22 28.51
N ARG A 30 -18.33 0.33 27.30
CA ARG A 30 -18.63 -0.40 26.04
C ARG A 30 -17.38 -0.88 25.30
N LYS A 31 -16.28 -0.13 25.40
CA LYS A 31 -15.01 -0.43 24.74
C LYS A 31 -13.91 -0.47 25.78
N ALA A 32 -13.02 -1.46 25.69
CA ALA A 32 -11.84 -1.54 26.52
C ALA A 32 -10.68 -0.81 25.82
N PHE A 33 -9.93 -0.01 26.58
CA PHE A 33 -8.77 0.73 26.08
C PHE A 33 -7.50 0.20 26.77
N VAL A 34 -6.45 0.01 25.98
CA VAL A 34 -5.09 -0.26 26.47
C VAL A 34 -4.26 0.95 26.12
N VAL A 35 -3.86 1.71 27.14
CA VAL A 35 -3.18 3.00 26.96
C VAL A 35 -1.69 2.82 27.22
N THR A 36 -0.86 3.23 26.26
CA THR A 36 0.60 3.31 26.38
C THR A 36 1.00 4.78 26.39
N HIS A 37 1.94 5.17 27.25
CA HIS A 37 2.43 6.54 27.38
C HIS A 37 3.85 6.67 26.84
N CYS A 38 4.11 7.78 26.16
CA CYS A 38 5.44 8.21 25.75
C CYS A 38 5.61 9.72 25.99
N GLU A 39 6.73 10.10 26.57
CA GLU A 39 7.07 11.51 26.84
C GLU A 39 7.78 12.20 25.66
N SER A 40 8.01 11.48 24.56
CA SER A 40 8.72 12.00 23.39
C SER A 40 8.35 11.30 22.08
N LEU A 41 8.60 11.96 20.95
CA LEU A 41 8.43 11.38 19.61
C LEU A 41 9.38 10.19 19.37
N GLU A 42 10.56 10.18 20.00
CA GLU A 42 11.50 9.06 19.91
C GLU A 42 10.90 7.80 20.56
N CYS A 43 10.35 7.92 21.77
CA CYS A 43 9.62 6.85 22.43
C CYS A 43 8.45 6.36 21.57
N ALA A 44 7.66 7.31 21.01
CA ALA A 44 6.51 6.99 20.17
C ALA A 44 6.91 6.15 18.95
N GLY A 45 7.99 6.53 18.26
CA GLY A 45 8.52 5.78 17.13
C GLY A 45 8.95 4.35 17.50
N GLN A 46 9.59 4.16 18.66
CA GLN A 46 9.97 2.82 19.15
C GLN A 46 8.75 1.95 19.45
N VAL A 47 7.69 2.51 20.03
CA VAL A 47 6.44 1.79 20.32
C VAL A 47 5.75 1.38 19.01
N LEU A 48 5.59 2.32 18.08
CA LEU A 48 4.94 2.09 16.78
C LEU A 48 5.64 1.03 15.92
N GLN A 49 6.96 0.87 16.07
CA GLN A 49 7.72 -0.19 15.38
C GLN A 49 7.51 -1.58 16.00
N ARG A 50 7.33 -1.65 17.33
CA ARG A 50 7.35 -2.92 18.08
C ARG A 50 5.97 -3.50 18.31
N SER A 51 4.97 -2.64 18.42
CA SER A 51 3.62 -3.01 18.82
C SER A 51 2.59 -2.32 17.95
N PRO A 52 1.50 -3.04 17.61
CA PRO A 52 0.38 -2.43 16.90
C PRO A 52 -0.32 -1.38 17.78
N VAL A 53 -0.62 -0.22 17.19
CA VAL A 53 -1.33 0.90 17.81
C VAL A 53 -2.52 1.24 16.92
N ASP A 54 -3.69 1.42 17.52
CA ASP A 54 -4.92 1.71 16.77
C ASP A 54 -5.15 3.21 16.57
N ILE A 55 -4.64 4.03 17.50
CA ILE A 55 -4.71 5.49 17.42
C ILE A 55 -3.64 6.15 18.29
N VAL A 56 -3.18 7.32 17.84
CA VAL A 56 -2.27 8.19 18.61
C VAL A 56 -3.02 9.43 19.10
N LEU A 57 -2.85 9.76 20.39
CA LEU A 57 -3.18 11.06 20.96
C LEU A 57 -1.88 11.84 21.12
N LEU A 58 -1.71 12.91 20.35
CA LEU A 58 -0.46 13.67 20.27
C LEU A 58 -0.65 15.05 20.90
N ASP A 59 0.05 15.32 21.99
CA ASP A 59 0.21 16.68 22.48
C ASP A 59 1.16 17.49 21.56
N LEU A 60 0.87 18.78 21.36
CA LEU A 60 1.69 19.64 20.51
C LEU A 60 2.87 20.29 21.24
N GLY A 61 2.89 20.29 22.57
CA GLY A 61 3.93 20.89 23.41
C GLY A 61 4.86 19.84 24.01
N LEU A 62 5.63 19.12 23.19
CA LEU A 62 6.57 18.10 23.65
C LEU A 62 7.98 18.69 23.83
N GLY A 63 8.30 19.12 25.06
CA GLY A 63 9.59 19.69 25.42
C GLY A 63 9.99 20.87 24.52
N PRO A 64 11.04 20.74 23.69
CA PRO A 64 11.46 21.81 22.78
C PRO A 64 10.57 21.96 21.53
N LEU A 65 9.75 20.95 21.20
CA LEU A 65 8.83 21.00 20.05
C LEU A 65 7.51 21.62 20.49
N GLN A 66 7.06 22.64 19.76
CA GLN A 66 5.83 23.36 20.07
C GLN A 66 4.93 23.55 18.86
N GLY A 67 3.63 23.43 19.11
CA GLY A 67 2.59 23.68 18.12
C GLY A 67 2.69 22.71 16.94
N ILE A 68 2.44 23.23 15.75
CA ILE A 68 2.25 22.41 14.56
C ILE A 68 3.50 21.61 14.13
N GLN A 69 4.70 22.09 14.49
CA GLN A 69 5.97 21.43 14.18
C GLN A 69 6.08 20.04 14.80
N THR A 70 5.41 19.83 15.93
CA THR A 70 5.33 18.54 16.62
C THR A 70 4.59 17.52 15.77
N LEU A 71 3.45 17.91 15.19
CA LEU A 71 2.69 17.07 14.27
C LEU A 71 3.48 16.80 12.98
N GLU A 72 4.11 17.81 12.38
CA GLU A 72 4.96 17.63 11.20
C GLU A 72 6.09 16.62 11.44
N SER A 73 6.74 16.72 12.60
CA SER A 73 7.81 15.80 13.02
C SER A 73 7.28 14.39 13.25
N PHE A 74 6.10 14.25 13.87
CA PHE A 74 5.45 12.96 14.06
C PHE A 74 5.05 12.31 12.73
N LEU A 75 4.42 13.05 11.81
CA LEU A 75 4.02 12.55 10.49
C LEU A 75 5.24 12.15 9.65
N SER A 76 6.37 12.84 9.82
CA SER A 76 7.63 12.50 9.15
C SER A 76 8.23 11.16 9.60
N LEU A 77 7.73 10.55 10.69
CA LEU A 77 8.10 9.19 11.08
C LEU A 77 7.55 8.13 10.10
N GLY A 78 6.52 8.47 9.31
CA GLY A 78 6.02 7.63 8.22
C GLY A 78 5.09 6.48 8.65
N PHE A 79 4.49 6.54 9.84
CA PHE A 79 3.51 5.55 10.28
C PHE A 79 2.09 5.86 9.77
N CYS A 80 1.40 4.83 9.29
CA CYS A 80 0.00 4.91 8.85
C CYS A 80 -0.95 4.62 10.03
N THR A 81 -0.92 5.48 11.04
CA THR A 81 -1.79 5.35 12.23
C THR A 81 -2.56 6.66 12.41
N PRO A 82 -3.89 6.62 12.64
CA PRO A 82 -4.66 7.84 12.83
C PRO A 82 -4.18 8.59 14.07
N VAL A 83 -4.08 9.92 13.96
CA VAL A 83 -3.62 10.80 15.05
C VAL A 83 -4.69 11.83 15.39
N ILE A 84 -5.01 11.95 16.67
CA ILE A 84 -5.80 13.06 17.22
C ILE A 84 -4.83 13.98 17.96
N VAL A 85 -4.93 15.27 17.69
CA VAL A 85 -4.10 16.27 18.35
C VAL A 85 -4.77 16.73 19.63
N LEU A 86 -4.03 16.76 20.74
CA LEU A 86 -4.44 17.41 21.98
C LEU A 86 -3.86 18.83 22.00
N THR A 87 -4.72 19.83 22.08
CA THR A 87 -4.31 21.25 22.05
C THR A 87 -4.49 21.92 23.40
N GLY A 88 -3.60 22.87 23.71
CA GLY A 88 -3.74 23.79 24.83
C GLY A 88 -4.85 24.84 24.62
N VAL A 89 -4.94 25.77 25.56
CA VAL A 89 -6.02 26.77 25.65
C VAL A 89 -5.94 27.81 24.52
N HIS A 90 -7.07 28.05 23.84
CA HIS A 90 -7.29 29.11 22.82
C HIS A 90 -6.60 28.96 21.46
N ASP A 91 -6.20 27.74 21.08
CA ASP A 91 -5.53 27.48 19.81
C ASP A 91 -6.44 26.87 18.72
N GLU A 92 -7.62 27.46 18.48
CA GLU A 92 -8.50 27.05 17.36
C GLU A 92 -7.76 27.08 16.00
N VAL A 93 -6.85 28.04 15.84
CA VAL A 93 -6.00 28.17 14.65
C VAL A 93 -5.08 26.95 14.47
N LEU A 94 -4.48 26.43 15.56
CA LEU A 94 -3.66 25.23 15.49
C LEU A 94 -4.50 23.98 15.25
N GLY A 95 -5.72 23.93 15.79
CA GLY A 95 -6.68 22.85 15.52
C GLY A 95 -6.97 22.73 14.03
N GLU A 96 -7.34 23.83 13.36
CA GLU A 96 -7.59 23.82 11.91
C GLU A 96 -6.35 23.45 11.08
N GLN A 97 -5.18 23.94 11.48
CA GLN A 97 -3.92 23.61 10.80
C GLN A 97 -3.59 22.12 10.94
N SER A 98 -3.86 21.53 12.11
CA SER A 98 -3.62 20.11 12.37
C SER A 98 -4.43 19.22 11.43
N ILE A 99 -5.71 19.54 11.23
CA ILE A 99 -6.56 18.81 10.27
C ILE A 99 -6.01 18.93 8.85
N LYS A 100 -5.60 20.13 8.42
CA LYS A 100 -5.03 20.35 7.08
C LYS A 100 -3.74 19.57 6.83
N LEU A 101 -2.96 19.30 7.88
CA LEU A 101 -1.73 18.50 7.79
C LEU A 101 -1.97 16.99 7.89
N GLY A 102 -3.20 16.54 8.19
CA GLY A 102 -3.56 15.13 8.20
C GLY A 102 -3.88 14.54 9.57
N ALA A 103 -4.05 15.35 10.62
CA ALA A 103 -4.65 14.87 11.85
C ALA A 103 -6.12 14.48 11.63
N GLU A 104 -6.57 13.43 12.28
CA GLU A 104 -7.95 12.96 12.18
C GLU A 104 -8.92 13.91 12.91
N ASP A 105 -8.51 14.41 14.06
CA ASP A 105 -9.29 15.35 14.85
C ASP A 105 -8.35 16.18 15.74
N TYR A 106 -8.90 17.22 16.37
CA TYR A 106 -8.21 17.91 17.46
C TYR A 106 -9.14 18.05 18.67
N LEU A 107 -8.57 17.98 19.88
CA LEU A 107 -9.29 18.09 21.14
C LEU A 107 -8.60 19.09 22.07
N PRO A 108 -9.28 20.20 22.43
CA PRO A 108 -8.79 21.09 23.48
C PRO A 108 -8.75 20.37 24.84
N LYS A 109 -7.59 20.35 25.50
CA LYS A 109 -7.37 19.66 26.78
C LYS A 109 -8.34 20.13 27.89
N ASN A 110 -8.69 21.41 27.90
CA ASN A 110 -9.61 22.03 28.87
C ASN A 110 -11.09 21.69 28.65
N GLU A 111 -11.47 21.26 27.43
CA GLU A 111 -12.85 20.89 27.08
C GLU A 111 -13.02 19.37 26.95
N ALA A 112 -11.92 18.62 27.10
CA ALA A 112 -11.93 17.18 27.04
C ALA A 112 -12.78 16.60 28.19
N SER A 113 -13.76 15.79 27.81
CA SER A 113 -14.51 14.93 28.72
C SER A 113 -14.36 13.49 28.28
N SER A 114 -14.56 12.53 29.19
CA SER A 114 -14.52 11.10 28.86
C SER A 114 -15.41 10.77 27.65
N ALA A 115 -16.64 11.30 27.62
CA ALA A 115 -17.57 11.09 26.52
C ALA A 115 -17.07 11.67 25.19
N LEU A 116 -16.47 12.87 25.21
CA LEU A 116 -15.93 13.52 24.01
C LEU A 116 -14.71 12.75 23.48
N LEU A 117 -13.77 12.40 24.36
CA LEU A 117 -12.55 11.69 24.00
C LEU A 117 -12.84 10.31 23.41
N ILE A 118 -13.71 9.52 24.05
CA ILE A 118 -14.10 8.19 23.56
C ILE A 118 -14.79 8.29 22.19
N ARG A 119 -15.63 9.32 22.00
CA ARG A 119 -16.31 9.57 20.73
C ARG A 119 -15.30 9.93 19.63
N ALA A 120 -14.40 10.87 19.91
CA ALA A 120 -13.37 11.31 18.96
C ALA A 120 -12.48 10.14 18.53
N ILE A 121 -11.97 9.35 19.48
CA ILE A 121 -11.17 8.15 19.19
C ILE A 121 -11.95 7.16 18.31
N THR A 122 -13.21 6.89 18.67
CA THR A 122 -14.05 5.96 17.90
C THR A 122 -14.26 6.45 16.47
N TYR A 123 -14.59 7.73 16.29
CA TYR A 123 -14.84 8.30 14.98
C TYR A 123 -13.57 8.40 14.14
N ALA A 124 -12.44 8.76 14.73
CA ALA A 124 -11.15 8.77 14.03
C ALA A 124 -10.78 7.38 13.51
N ILE A 125 -10.88 6.34 14.34
CA ILE A 125 -10.60 4.95 13.91
C ILE A 125 -11.56 4.50 12.80
N GLU A 126 -12.86 4.74 12.97
CA GLU A 126 -13.88 4.34 11.98
C GLU A 126 -13.72 5.09 10.66
N ARG A 127 -13.42 6.40 10.72
CA ARG A 127 -13.20 7.23 9.53
C ARG A 127 -11.92 6.81 8.82
N TYR A 128 -10.83 6.62 9.55
CA TYR A 128 -9.57 6.15 9.00
C TYR A 128 -9.74 4.81 8.28
N ALA A 129 -10.40 3.84 8.92
CA ALA A 129 -10.69 2.55 8.31
C ALA A 129 -11.61 2.66 7.07
N LEU A 130 -12.59 3.57 7.09
CA LEU A 130 -13.46 3.80 5.93
C LEU A 130 -12.68 4.40 4.76
N VAL A 131 -11.84 5.41 5.02
CA VAL A 131 -10.99 6.03 3.99
C VAL A 131 -10.04 4.99 3.41
N GLU A 132 -9.36 4.19 4.25
CA GLU A 132 -8.48 3.11 3.80
C GLU A 132 -9.24 2.10 2.92
N GLN A 133 -10.47 1.72 3.30
CA GLN A 133 -11.30 0.82 2.48
C GLN A 133 -11.70 1.44 1.15
N LEU A 134 -12.02 2.73 1.13
CA LEU A 134 -12.34 3.45 -0.11
C LEU A 134 -11.12 3.54 -1.02
N GLU A 135 -9.95 3.81 -0.47
CA GLU A 135 -8.68 3.84 -1.22
C GLU A 135 -8.35 2.47 -1.79
N LYS A 136 -8.44 1.40 -0.98
CA LYS A 136 -8.27 0.01 -1.45
C LYS A 136 -9.22 -0.30 -2.59
N ARG A 137 -10.52 -0.02 -2.44
CA ARG A 137 -11.51 -0.25 -3.52
C ARG A 137 -11.25 0.59 -4.76
N ALA A 138 -10.74 1.81 -4.60
CA ALA A 138 -10.44 2.70 -5.72
C ALA A 138 -9.17 2.28 -6.47
N ASN A 139 -8.22 1.64 -5.78
CA ASN A 139 -6.87 1.41 -6.29
C ASN A 139 -6.50 -0.06 -6.48
N GLU A 140 -7.27 -1.02 -5.97
CA GLU A 140 -7.00 -2.46 -6.08
C GLU A 140 -7.99 -3.16 -7.03
N ASP A 141 -7.53 -4.26 -7.63
CA ASP A 141 -8.36 -5.21 -8.36
C ASP A 141 -9.03 -6.17 -7.38
N ALA A 142 -10.36 -6.26 -7.45
CA ALA A 142 -11.15 -6.98 -6.45
C ALA A 142 -10.89 -8.50 -6.39
N LEU A 143 -10.40 -9.11 -7.48
CA LEU A 143 -10.11 -10.55 -7.52
C LEU A 143 -8.71 -10.86 -7.00
N THR A 144 -7.72 -10.02 -7.32
CA THR A 144 -6.31 -10.32 -7.08
C THR A 144 -5.71 -9.54 -5.90
N GLY A 145 -6.32 -8.44 -5.45
CA GLY A 145 -5.74 -7.52 -4.48
C GLY A 145 -4.49 -6.77 -5.00
N LEU A 146 -4.16 -6.91 -6.28
CA LEU A 146 -3.11 -6.11 -6.93
C LEU A 146 -3.60 -4.70 -7.19
N ALA A 147 -2.69 -3.77 -7.52
CA ALA A 147 -3.09 -2.48 -8.04
C ALA A 147 -3.97 -2.65 -9.29
N ASN A 148 -4.98 -1.81 -9.46
CA ASN A 148 -5.79 -1.78 -10.66
C ASN A 148 -5.18 -0.84 -11.71
N ARG A 149 -5.81 -0.76 -12.88
CA ARG A 149 -5.38 0.13 -13.97
C ARG A 149 -5.27 1.60 -13.54
N HIS A 150 -6.17 2.10 -12.69
CA HIS A 150 -6.13 3.50 -12.25
C HIS A 150 -4.89 3.78 -11.40
N ALA A 151 -4.66 2.94 -10.39
CA ALA A 151 -3.49 3.02 -9.51
C ALA A 151 -2.18 2.89 -10.30
N LEU A 152 -2.09 1.93 -11.23
CA LEU A 152 -0.93 1.76 -12.11
C LEU A 152 -0.59 3.04 -12.86
N MET A 153 -1.58 3.68 -13.48
CA MET A 153 -1.38 4.88 -14.30
C MET A 153 -0.87 6.04 -13.45
N GLY A 154 -1.51 6.28 -12.29
CA GLY A 154 -1.11 7.35 -11.37
C GLY A 154 0.30 7.15 -10.81
N GLN A 155 0.55 5.99 -10.19
CA GLN A 155 1.82 5.71 -9.52
C GLN A 155 3.00 5.68 -10.50
N THR A 156 2.84 5.04 -11.66
CA THR A 156 3.93 4.96 -12.64
C THR A 156 4.23 6.30 -13.30
N THR A 157 3.22 7.16 -13.50
CA THR A 157 3.46 8.52 -14.00
C THR A 157 4.30 9.33 -13.01
N THR A 158 3.98 9.23 -11.71
CA THR A 158 4.79 9.84 -10.65
C THR A 158 6.21 9.29 -10.63
N LEU A 159 6.38 7.97 -10.77
CA LEU A 159 7.70 7.35 -10.87
C LEU A 159 8.50 7.92 -12.05
N ILE A 160 7.94 7.94 -13.26
CA ILE A 160 8.59 8.47 -14.47
C ILE A 160 9.03 9.94 -14.28
N ASN A 161 8.17 10.78 -13.71
CA ASN A 161 8.51 12.18 -13.45
C ASN A 161 9.69 12.33 -12.47
N ASN A 162 9.85 11.41 -11.52
CA ASN A 162 10.97 11.38 -10.58
C ASN A 162 12.25 10.80 -11.20
N LEU A 163 12.13 9.90 -12.19
CA LEU A 163 13.28 9.34 -12.92
C LEU A 163 14.03 10.40 -13.70
N GLU A 164 13.31 11.32 -14.35
CA GLU A 164 13.93 12.42 -15.12
C GLU A 164 14.87 13.29 -14.27
N ARG A 165 14.65 13.33 -12.95
CA ARG A 165 15.47 14.10 -12.00
C ARG A 165 16.56 13.26 -11.34
N SER A 166 16.29 11.99 -11.06
CA SER A 166 17.17 11.11 -10.28
C SER A 166 18.13 10.28 -11.13
N GLY A 167 17.87 10.09 -12.42
CA GLY A 167 18.67 9.24 -13.30
C GLY A 167 18.54 7.74 -13.01
N SER A 168 17.49 7.32 -12.29
CA SER A 168 17.24 5.91 -11.99
C SER A 168 16.68 5.15 -13.21
N THR A 169 16.62 3.82 -13.12
CA THR A 169 16.15 2.93 -14.20
C THR A 169 14.69 2.49 -13.99
N LEU A 170 13.97 2.25 -15.09
CA LEU A 170 12.62 1.71 -15.08
C LEU A 170 12.35 0.86 -16.32
N ALA A 171 11.66 -0.25 -16.13
CA ALA A 171 11.14 -1.09 -17.20
C ALA A 171 9.69 -1.47 -16.91
N VAL A 172 8.93 -1.72 -17.97
CA VAL A 172 7.55 -2.21 -17.90
C VAL A 172 7.47 -3.56 -18.57
N ALA A 173 7.05 -4.57 -17.82
CA ALA A 173 6.71 -5.89 -18.30
C ALA A 173 5.19 -6.02 -18.41
N LEU A 174 4.70 -6.36 -19.59
CA LEU A 174 3.30 -6.74 -19.82
C LEU A 174 3.22 -8.27 -19.84
N LEU A 175 2.26 -8.83 -19.12
CA LEU A 175 2.04 -10.27 -18.98
C LEU A 175 0.61 -10.64 -19.35
N ASP A 176 0.43 -11.82 -19.94
CA ASP A 176 -0.85 -12.34 -20.42
C ASP A 176 -0.88 -13.88 -20.28
N LEU A 177 -2.04 -14.44 -19.95
CA LEU A 177 -2.23 -15.89 -19.81
C LEU A 177 -2.54 -16.54 -21.17
N ASP A 178 -1.69 -17.47 -21.60
CA ASP A 178 -1.87 -18.15 -22.88
C ASP A 178 -3.13 -19.02 -22.88
N ASP A 179 -3.96 -18.88 -23.93
CA ASP A 179 -5.23 -19.61 -24.11
C ASP A 179 -6.20 -19.48 -22.91
N PHE A 180 -6.20 -18.33 -22.21
CA PHE A 180 -7.08 -18.10 -21.06
C PHE A 180 -8.57 -18.30 -21.36
N LYS A 181 -9.01 -17.92 -22.56
CA LYS A 181 -10.38 -18.22 -23.02
C LYS A 181 -10.64 -19.72 -23.05
N GLY A 182 -9.68 -20.53 -23.52
CA GLY A 182 -9.77 -21.98 -23.51
C GLY A 182 -9.88 -22.59 -22.11
N VAL A 183 -9.24 -21.97 -21.11
CA VAL A 183 -9.40 -22.34 -19.68
C VAL A 183 -10.85 -22.15 -19.25
N ASN A 184 -11.41 -20.95 -19.48
CA ASN A 184 -12.80 -20.63 -19.13
C ASN A 184 -13.81 -21.51 -19.86
N ASP A 185 -13.61 -21.73 -21.16
CA ASP A 185 -14.51 -22.54 -21.98
C ASP A 185 -14.48 -24.03 -21.57
N ARG A 186 -13.35 -24.51 -21.03
CA ARG A 186 -13.17 -25.92 -20.63
C ARG A 186 -13.61 -26.21 -19.20
N TRP A 187 -13.21 -25.39 -18.24
CA TRP A 187 -13.43 -25.66 -16.80
C TRP A 187 -14.29 -24.59 -16.09
N GLY A 188 -14.77 -23.60 -16.83
CA GLY A 188 -15.62 -22.53 -16.32
C GLY A 188 -14.83 -21.36 -15.72
N HIS A 189 -15.55 -20.27 -15.45
CA HIS A 189 -14.97 -19.02 -14.96
C HIS A 189 -14.27 -19.15 -13.60
N ASN A 190 -14.76 -20.02 -12.71
CA ASN A 190 -14.11 -20.24 -11.42
C ASN A 190 -12.67 -20.75 -11.58
N ALA A 191 -12.43 -21.66 -12.54
CA ALA A 191 -11.08 -22.12 -12.84
C ALA A 191 -10.23 -20.99 -13.43
N GLY A 192 -10.81 -20.15 -14.30
CA GLY A 192 -10.13 -18.95 -14.81
C GLY A 192 -9.71 -17.99 -13.68
N ASP A 193 -10.60 -17.74 -12.73
CA ASP A 193 -10.32 -16.89 -11.57
C ASP A 193 -9.19 -17.47 -10.70
N GLN A 194 -9.14 -18.80 -10.52
CA GLN A 194 -8.05 -19.45 -9.82
C GLN A 194 -6.69 -19.25 -10.51
N VAL A 195 -6.63 -19.33 -11.84
CA VAL A 195 -5.39 -19.07 -12.60
C VAL A 195 -4.94 -17.62 -12.41
N ILE A 196 -5.87 -16.67 -12.47
CA ILE A 196 -5.60 -15.24 -12.29
C ILE A 196 -5.04 -14.98 -10.88
N VAL A 197 -5.68 -15.54 -9.84
CA VAL A 197 -5.23 -15.44 -8.45
C VAL A 197 -3.86 -16.09 -8.26
N ALA A 198 -3.62 -17.25 -8.86
CA ALA A 198 -2.33 -17.93 -8.80
C ALA A 198 -1.20 -17.09 -9.43
N LEU A 199 -1.45 -16.45 -10.57
CA LEU A 199 -0.49 -15.54 -11.19
C LEU A 199 -0.23 -14.32 -10.31
N ALA A 200 -1.27 -13.73 -9.72
CA ALA A 200 -1.15 -12.58 -8.83
C ALA A 200 -0.27 -12.88 -7.61
N HIS A 201 -0.51 -14.00 -6.93
CA HIS A 201 0.33 -14.43 -5.80
C HIS A 201 1.78 -14.69 -6.22
N ARG A 202 1.98 -15.30 -7.40
CA ARG A 202 3.32 -15.54 -7.93
C ARG A 202 4.07 -14.23 -8.17
N LEU A 203 3.40 -13.22 -8.74
CA LEU A 203 3.97 -11.88 -8.93
C LEU A 203 4.29 -11.21 -7.58
N GLN A 204 3.35 -11.22 -6.62
CA GLN A 204 3.54 -10.59 -5.31
C GLN A 204 4.73 -11.15 -4.53
N SER A 205 4.93 -12.47 -4.55
CA SER A 205 6.06 -13.12 -3.85
C SER A 205 7.45 -12.69 -4.35
N HIS A 206 7.53 -12.00 -5.49
CA HIS A 206 8.79 -11.55 -6.11
C HIS A 206 8.93 -10.02 -6.18
N LEU A 207 7.95 -9.28 -5.64
CA LEU A 207 7.95 -7.83 -5.53
C LEU A 207 9.01 -7.36 -4.54
N ARG A 208 9.85 -6.43 -4.97
CA ARG A 208 10.58 -5.55 -4.05
C ARG A 208 9.64 -4.44 -3.59
N SER A 209 9.99 -3.78 -2.48
CA SER A 209 9.23 -2.62 -1.98
C SER A 209 9.14 -1.46 -2.98
N SER A 210 10.03 -1.39 -3.96
CA SER A 210 10.06 -0.37 -5.02
C SER A 210 9.37 -0.79 -6.33
N ASP A 211 8.99 -2.07 -6.46
CA ASP A 211 8.34 -2.60 -7.65
C ASP A 211 6.83 -2.40 -7.55
N LEU A 212 6.15 -2.25 -8.70
CA LEU A 212 4.68 -2.13 -8.76
C LEU A 212 4.11 -3.20 -9.69
N VAL A 213 3.13 -3.97 -9.21
CA VAL A 213 2.37 -4.92 -10.03
C VAL A 213 0.90 -4.55 -10.03
N ALA A 214 0.29 -4.60 -11.20
CA ALA A 214 -1.12 -4.30 -11.39
C ALA A 214 -1.80 -5.30 -12.33
N ARG A 215 -3.10 -5.54 -12.12
CA ARG A 215 -3.96 -6.18 -13.11
C ARG A 215 -4.73 -5.09 -13.86
N ILE A 216 -4.58 -5.05 -15.19
CA ILE A 216 -5.16 -3.98 -16.01
C ILE A 216 -6.50 -4.35 -16.65
N GLY A 217 -6.82 -5.65 -16.70
CA GLY A 217 -8.11 -6.19 -17.13
C GLY A 217 -7.99 -7.64 -17.58
N GLY A 218 -9.06 -8.43 -17.46
CA GLY A 218 -9.09 -9.82 -17.93
C GLY A 218 -7.93 -10.65 -17.38
N ASP A 219 -7.09 -11.15 -18.27
CA ASP A 219 -5.88 -11.92 -18.05
C ASP A 219 -4.58 -11.11 -18.19
N GLU A 220 -4.67 -9.78 -18.33
CA GLU A 220 -3.53 -8.89 -18.53
C GLU A 220 -3.01 -8.28 -17.21
N PHE A 221 -1.70 -8.40 -17.00
CA PHE A 221 -0.98 -7.86 -15.85
C PHE A 221 0.17 -6.98 -16.31
N VAL A 222 0.53 -6.00 -15.48
CA VAL A 222 1.67 -5.13 -15.69
C VAL A 222 2.57 -5.20 -14.47
N TRP A 223 3.85 -5.41 -14.70
CA TRP A 223 4.90 -5.27 -13.69
C TRP A 223 5.83 -4.12 -14.07
N VAL A 224 5.88 -3.09 -13.24
CA VAL A 224 6.84 -1.99 -13.30
C VAL A 224 8.03 -2.32 -12.39
N LEU A 225 9.21 -2.44 -13.00
CA LEU A 225 10.46 -2.70 -12.33
C LEU A 225 11.23 -1.38 -12.19
N THR A 226 11.74 -1.08 -11.01
CA THR A 226 12.51 0.15 -10.74
C THR A 226 13.87 -0.16 -10.13
N ASN A 227 14.80 0.80 -10.25
CA ASN A 227 16.07 0.82 -9.51
C ASN A 227 16.92 -0.45 -9.71
N TYR A 228 16.90 -1.04 -10.90
CA TYR A 228 17.84 -2.09 -11.26
C TYR A 228 19.15 -1.47 -11.77
N SER A 229 20.27 -2.07 -11.42
CA SER A 229 21.60 -1.56 -11.75
C SER A 229 21.75 -1.41 -13.26
N SER A 230 22.23 -0.27 -13.77
CA SER A 230 22.54 -0.10 -15.20
C SER A 230 23.66 -1.03 -15.69
N ALA A 231 24.43 -1.60 -14.77
CA ALA A 231 25.48 -2.60 -15.01
C ALA A 231 24.95 -4.05 -14.98
N ASP A 232 23.79 -4.29 -14.37
CA ASP A 232 23.08 -5.57 -14.49
C ASP A 232 22.25 -5.46 -15.77
N ASN A 233 22.46 -6.38 -16.70
CA ASN A 233 21.68 -6.40 -17.92
C ASN A 233 20.20 -6.51 -17.50
N LEU A 234 19.31 -5.63 -17.99
CA LEU A 234 17.87 -5.77 -17.76
C LEU A 234 17.44 -7.21 -18.09
N VAL A 235 18.10 -7.80 -19.10
CA VAL A 235 18.09 -9.22 -19.45
C VAL A 235 18.38 -10.15 -18.26
N ASP A 236 19.38 -9.92 -17.42
CA ASP A 236 19.72 -10.81 -16.29
C ASP A 236 18.68 -10.75 -15.16
N VAL A 237 18.16 -9.54 -14.87
CA VAL A 237 17.07 -9.35 -13.91
C VAL A 237 15.82 -10.06 -14.42
N ILE A 238 15.54 -9.88 -15.71
CA ILE A 238 14.45 -10.54 -16.43
C ILE A 238 14.64 -12.06 -16.43
N GLU A 239 15.81 -12.57 -16.78
CA GLU A 239 16.06 -14.00 -16.93
C GLU A 239 15.99 -14.70 -15.58
N LYS A 240 16.48 -14.10 -14.50
CA LYS A 240 16.37 -14.71 -13.17
C LYS A 240 14.98 -14.59 -12.57
N LYS A 241 14.38 -13.39 -12.58
CA LYS A 241 13.06 -13.18 -11.94
C LYS A 241 11.91 -13.68 -12.82
N LEU A 242 11.95 -13.38 -14.11
CA LEU A 242 10.85 -13.71 -15.03
C LEU A 242 10.89 -15.18 -15.47
N SER A 243 12.03 -15.89 -15.44
CA SER A 243 12.03 -17.35 -15.70
C SER A 243 11.18 -18.12 -14.69
N TYR A 244 11.20 -17.71 -13.42
CA TYR A 244 10.31 -18.29 -12.41
C TYR A 244 8.83 -17.98 -12.70
N LEU A 245 8.52 -16.76 -13.15
CA LEU A 245 7.17 -16.39 -13.55
C LEU A 245 6.67 -17.15 -14.78
N MET A 246 7.57 -17.45 -15.72
CA MET A 246 7.28 -18.21 -16.93
C MET A 246 7.09 -19.71 -16.69
N GLN A 247 7.33 -20.22 -15.49
CA GLN A 247 6.93 -21.60 -15.16
C GLN A 247 5.41 -21.74 -15.32
N PRO A 248 4.89 -22.88 -15.82
CA PRO A 248 3.45 -23.03 -15.94
C PRO A 248 2.73 -22.84 -14.60
N LEU A 249 1.56 -22.19 -14.63
CA LEU A 249 0.59 -22.23 -13.54
C LEU A 249 -0.15 -23.57 -13.63
N VAL A 250 -0.39 -24.21 -12.50
CA VAL A 250 -1.03 -25.53 -12.44
C VAL A 250 -2.41 -25.38 -11.82
N LEU A 251 -3.45 -25.84 -12.52
CA LEU A 251 -4.77 -26.02 -11.94
C LEU A 251 -4.86 -27.37 -11.22
N GLU A 252 -4.57 -27.38 -9.92
CA GLU A 252 -4.48 -28.59 -9.10
C GLU A 252 -5.79 -29.40 -9.04
N GLU A 253 -6.94 -28.76 -9.30
CA GLU A 253 -8.25 -29.43 -9.34
C GLU A 253 -8.42 -30.36 -10.57
N TYR A 254 -7.55 -30.26 -11.58
CA TYR A 254 -7.64 -31.04 -12.82
C TYR A 254 -6.33 -31.81 -13.14
N PRO A 255 -5.85 -32.67 -12.23
CA PRO A 255 -4.51 -33.28 -12.28
C PRO A 255 -4.27 -34.19 -13.49
N ASP A 256 -5.32 -34.74 -14.08
CA ASP A 256 -5.23 -35.66 -15.22
C ASP A 256 -5.35 -34.96 -16.58
N ASP A 257 -5.59 -33.64 -16.59
CA ASP A 257 -5.77 -32.89 -17.82
C ASP A 257 -4.44 -32.24 -18.25
N PRO A 258 -3.87 -32.58 -19.42
CA PRO A 258 -2.62 -31.99 -19.87
C PRO A 258 -2.74 -30.47 -20.12
N LYS A 259 -3.95 -29.94 -20.29
CA LYS A 259 -4.16 -28.49 -20.44
C LYS A 259 -4.12 -27.73 -19.10
N GLN A 260 -4.07 -28.41 -17.96
CA GLN A 260 -4.00 -27.77 -16.62
C GLN A 260 -2.75 -26.90 -16.41
N LEU A 261 -1.76 -27.00 -17.32
CA LEU A 261 -0.53 -26.22 -17.32
C LEU A 261 -0.73 -24.95 -18.16
N ILE A 262 -1.08 -23.85 -17.51
CA ILE A 262 -1.29 -22.56 -18.16
C ILE A 262 0.06 -21.83 -18.25
N LYS A 263 0.38 -21.34 -19.44
CA LYS A 263 1.60 -20.57 -19.67
C LYS A 263 1.33 -19.08 -19.57
N VAL A 264 2.39 -18.33 -19.30
CA VAL A 264 2.36 -16.87 -19.24
C VAL A 264 3.25 -16.35 -20.36
N SER A 265 2.68 -15.51 -21.23
CA SER A 265 3.42 -14.73 -22.20
C SER A 265 3.81 -13.37 -21.61
N LEU A 266 4.94 -12.84 -22.05
CA LEU A 266 5.57 -11.65 -21.47
C LEU A 266 6.26 -10.84 -22.56
N GLY A 267 6.12 -9.52 -22.50
CA GLY A 267 6.93 -8.57 -23.26
C GLY A 267 7.42 -7.44 -22.37
N VAL A 268 8.67 -7.00 -22.57
CA VAL A 268 9.28 -5.96 -21.75
C VAL A 268 9.68 -4.76 -22.60
N ALA A 269 9.46 -3.56 -22.07
CA ALA A 269 9.97 -2.33 -22.63
C ALA A 269 10.75 -1.53 -21.58
N GLU A 270 11.96 -1.12 -21.93
CA GLU A 270 12.77 -0.25 -21.08
C GLU A 270 12.39 1.22 -21.25
N TRP A 271 12.33 1.95 -20.14
CA TRP A 271 12.11 3.39 -20.17
C TRP A 271 13.34 4.13 -20.70
N LYS A 272 13.08 5.13 -21.53
CA LYS A 272 14.07 6.07 -22.04
C LYS A 272 13.55 7.49 -21.84
N PRO A 273 14.43 8.49 -21.66
CA PRO A 273 14.02 9.88 -21.49
C PRO A 273 13.01 10.33 -22.55
N GLY A 274 11.95 11.01 -22.12
CA GLY A 274 10.85 11.48 -22.98
C GLY A 274 9.76 10.45 -23.29
N LEU A 275 9.85 9.22 -22.80
CA LEU A 275 8.78 8.23 -22.94
C LEU A 275 7.79 8.29 -21.76
N GLY A 276 6.50 8.39 -22.07
CA GLY A 276 5.43 8.21 -21.08
C GLY A 276 5.01 6.75 -20.93
N LEU A 277 4.26 6.44 -19.87
CA LEU A 277 3.77 5.07 -19.60
C LEU A 277 2.98 4.45 -20.77
N LYS A 278 2.13 5.23 -21.45
CA LYS A 278 1.34 4.71 -22.59
C LYS A 278 2.22 4.19 -23.72
N GLU A 279 3.32 4.87 -24.00
CA GLU A 279 4.27 4.47 -25.03
C GLU A 279 5.08 3.24 -24.60
N LEU A 280 5.43 3.15 -23.30
CA LEU A 280 6.06 1.94 -22.75
C LEU A 280 5.17 0.71 -22.87
N LEU A 281 3.89 0.83 -22.48
CA LEU A 281 2.93 -0.27 -22.60
C LEU A 281 2.74 -0.70 -24.05
N SER A 282 2.66 0.24 -24.99
CA SER A 282 2.59 -0.04 -26.44
C SER A 282 3.82 -0.81 -26.94
N ARG A 283 5.01 -0.51 -26.43
CA ARG A 283 6.25 -1.22 -26.77
C ARG A 283 6.30 -2.62 -26.15
N ALA A 284 5.91 -2.74 -24.88
CA ALA A 284 5.84 -4.02 -24.17
C ALA A 284 4.83 -4.97 -24.84
N ASP A 285 3.68 -4.46 -25.28
CA ASP A 285 2.68 -5.21 -26.05
C ASP A 285 3.25 -5.73 -27.38
N LYS A 286 3.94 -4.88 -28.15
CA LYS A 286 4.63 -5.33 -29.38
C LYS A 286 5.65 -6.43 -29.11
N ALA A 287 6.41 -6.31 -28.02
CA ALA A 287 7.37 -7.33 -27.61
C ALA A 287 6.66 -8.65 -27.23
N MET A 288 5.57 -8.58 -26.46
CA MET A 288 4.77 -9.73 -26.06
C MET A 288 4.14 -10.44 -27.27
N TYR A 289 3.61 -9.67 -28.23
CA TYR A 289 3.05 -10.21 -29.47
C TYR A 289 4.10 -10.96 -30.31
N GLN A 290 5.35 -10.48 -30.32
CA GLN A 290 6.46 -11.17 -30.97
C GLN A 290 6.82 -12.48 -30.25
N SER A 291 6.84 -12.47 -28.91
CA SER A 291 7.01 -13.67 -28.09
C SER A 291 5.96 -14.75 -28.45
N LYS A 292 4.67 -14.40 -28.42
CA LYS A 292 3.56 -15.30 -28.82
C LYS A 292 3.71 -15.87 -30.23
N LYS A 293 4.12 -15.06 -31.22
CA LYS A 293 4.31 -15.50 -32.61
C LYS A 293 5.49 -16.44 -32.81
N SER A 294 6.59 -16.18 -32.11
CA SER A 294 7.83 -16.93 -32.30
C SER A 294 7.73 -18.39 -31.81
N ARG A 295 6.69 -18.74 -31.03
CA ARG A 295 6.58 -19.98 -30.24
C ARG A 295 7.80 -20.24 -29.35
N ASN A 296 8.72 -19.28 -29.28
CA ASN A 296 9.95 -19.35 -28.54
C ASN A 296 9.66 -18.78 -27.14
N GLN A 297 10.01 -19.54 -26.12
CA GLN A 297 9.70 -19.28 -24.71
C GLN A 297 10.63 -18.19 -24.11
N GLY A 298 11.00 -17.20 -24.92
CA GLY A 298 11.96 -16.17 -24.58
C GLY A 298 11.30 -14.84 -24.26
N VAL A 299 11.92 -14.08 -23.37
CA VAL A 299 11.52 -12.71 -23.11
C VAL A 299 11.98 -11.83 -24.27
N VAL A 300 11.05 -11.11 -24.89
CA VAL A 300 11.37 -10.10 -25.90
C VAL A 300 11.43 -8.73 -25.21
N ILE A 301 12.51 -7.99 -25.48
CA ILE A 301 12.78 -6.66 -24.91
C ILE A 301 12.77 -5.63 -26.04
N TYR A 302 12.15 -4.48 -25.80
CA TYR A 302 12.10 -3.31 -26.69
C TYR A 302 12.79 -2.08 -26.10
#